data_AF-A0A2V7ZCZ7-F1
#
_entry.id   AF-A0A2V7ZCZ7-F1
#
_cell.length_a   1.000
_cell.length_b   1.000
_cell.length_c   1.000
_cell.angle_alpha   90.00
_cell.angle_beta   90.00
_cell.angle_gamma   90.00
#
_symmetry.space_group_name_H-M   'P 1'
#
loop_
_entity.id
_entity.type
_entity.pdbx_description
1 polymer ?
#
loop_
_entity_poly.entity_id
_entity_poly.type
_entity_poly.pdbx_seq_one_letter_code
_entity_poly.pdbx_strand_id
1 'polypeptide(L)'
;DRGFDVYDDRYGKGRDRSAFHVAERAGTETVAAAQAWIANAQPPATGNQQPVRTPWFAWVHLYEPHFPYAPPEPFRSRFASDPYLGEVAAADAALAPLLDPILRDGASGRTLVVVTGDHGEARGEHGETTHGLFAYEGTLHVPLIVFAPQILAPRVIADPVRHVDILPTILDALGAVVPSTLDGRSLLDEANGKRAVAVPTYFESLSASLNRGWAPLYGVVRGSMKYIDLPIPELYDLAVDAGEQHNLASTRPSDVGELQRILHALRADERATARVSETADTRERLRSLGYASATAMPKTRFTDADDPKRLIAVDRAIEDVVSQYQRGDLAAAIAAAERVQRERPDMPIALVHLAFLYNEAGHHAAAVKAALRALELNPSTEETAALAGAYLTEAGRAREAVERLTPYVSQSAADVDVLV
;
A
#
# COMPACT_ATOMS: atom_id res chain seq x y z
N ASP A 1 -1.34 -20.51 8.13
CA ASP A 1 -2.25 -20.73 7.01
C ASP A 1 -2.58 -19.38 6.38
N ARG A 2 -2.25 -19.16 5.10
CA ARG A 2 -2.40 -17.85 4.39
C ARG A 2 -3.56 -17.88 3.39
N GLY A 3 -4.41 -18.91 3.43
CA GLY A 3 -5.48 -19.10 2.44
C GLY A 3 -4.99 -19.54 1.05
N PHE A 4 -3.71 -19.88 0.93
CA PHE A 4 -3.08 -20.42 -0.29
C PHE A 4 -2.33 -21.71 0.06
N ASP A 5 -2.35 -22.69 -0.86
CA ASP A 5 -1.55 -23.91 -0.75
C ASP A 5 -0.04 -23.61 -0.73
N VAL A 6 0.37 -22.56 -1.45
CA VAL A 6 1.75 -22.05 -1.52
C VAL A 6 1.71 -20.53 -1.48
N TYR A 7 2.53 -19.94 -0.60
CA TYR A 7 2.77 -18.50 -0.56
C TYR A 7 4.28 -18.25 -0.54
N ASP A 8 4.81 -17.55 -1.55
CA ASP A 8 6.25 -17.33 -1.74
C ASP A 8 6.60 -15.83 -1.59
N ASP A 9 6.93 -15.41 -0.37
CA ASP A 9 7.45 -14.07 -0.01
C ASP A 9 8.97 -14.07 0.22
N ARG A 10 9.68 -15.04 -0.34
CA ARG A 10 11.12 -15.15 -0.15
C ARG A 10 11.84 -14.14 -1.04
N TYR A 11 12.24 -13.03 -0.43
CA TYR A 11 13.26 -12.13 -0.98
C TYR A 11 14.63 -12.81 -0.83
N GLY A 12 15.49 -12.74 -1.85
CA GLY A 12 16.81 -13.41 -1.84
C GLY A 12 17.61 -13.11 -0.55
N LYS A 13 18.36 -14.11 -0.04
CA LYS A 13 19.17 -13.96 1.19
C LYS A 13 20.17 -12.80 1.02
N GLY A 14 20.18 -11.86 1.97
CA GLY A 14 21.20 -10.82 2.07
C GLY A 14 20.85 -9.45 1.46
N ARG A 15 19.57 -9.18 1.12
CA ARG A 15 19.15 -7.81 0.79
C ARG A 15 18.96 -6.99 2.06
N ASP A 16 19.55 -5.79 2.06
CA ASP A 16 19.70 -4.91 3.22
C ASP A 16 18.32 -4.43 3.70
N ARG A 17 17.90 -4.87 4.89
CA ARG A 17 16.64 -4.42 5.52
C ARG A 17 16.95 -3.16 6.33
N SER A 18 17.31 -2.09 5.65
CA SER A 18 17.46 -0.77 6.27
C SER A 18 16.09 -0.08 6.42
N ALA A 19 15.98 0.90 7.32
CA ALA A 19 14.75 1.68 7.50
C ALA A 19 14.24 2.39 6.23
N PHE A 20 15.10 2.53 5.22
CA PHE A 20 14.83 3.23 3.97
C PHE A 20 14.93 2.34 2.71
N HIS A 21 15.11 1.03 2.87
CA HIS A 21 15.09 0.08 1.74
C HIS A 21 14.07 -1.02 2.00
N VAL A 22 13.09 -1.11 1.11
CA VAL A 22 12.14 -2.24 1.08
C VAL A 22 12.80 -3.39 0.32
N ALA A 23 12.66 -4.62 0.81
CA ALA A 23 13.14 -5.77 0.09
C ALA A 23 12.22 -6.04 -1.10
N GLU A 24 12.77 -5.97 -2.31
CA GLU A 24 12.01 -6.18 -3.53
C GLU A 24 12.39 -7.52 -4.18
N ARG A 25 11.56 -8.05 -5.06
CA ARG A 25 11.87 -9.18 -5.94
C ARG A 25 11.55 -8.75 -7.37
N ALA A 26 12.49 -8.90 -8.28
CA ALA A 26 12.30 -8.47 -9.67
C ALA A 26 11.12 -9.21 -10.30
N GLY A 27 10.28 -8.51 -11.06
CA GLY A 27 9.07 -9.06 -11.67
C GLY A 27 9.35 -10.31 -12.51
N THR A 28 10.49 -10.37 -13.20
CA THR A 28 10.92 -11.55 -13.97
C THR A 28 11.16 -12.77 -13.08
N GLU A 29 11.71 -12.59 -11.88
CA GLU A 29 11.93 -13.69 -10.92
C GLU A 29 10.60 -14.15 -10.30
N THR A 30 9.69 -13.21 -10.03
CA THR A 30 8.34 -13.51 -9.56
C THR A 30 7.56 -14.31 -10.60
N VAL A 31 7.58 -13.86 -11.86
CA VAL A 31 6.89 -14.53 -12.97
C VAL A 31 7.49 -15.91 -13.24
N ALA A 32 8.81 -16.06 -13.21
CA ALA A 32 9.45 -17.37 -13.36
C ALA A 32 9.00 -18.37 -12.28
N ALA A 33 8.86 -17.94 -11.02
CA ALA A 33 8.35 -18.81 -9.96
C ALA A 33 6.86 -19.15 -10.14
N ALA A 34 6.03 -18.19 -10.56
CA ALA A 34 4.64 -18.45 -10.89
C ALA A 34 4.51 -19.48 -12.02
N GLN A 35 5.29 -19.34 -13.10
CA GLN A 35 5.31 -20.29 -14.22
C GLN A 35 5.75 -21.69 -13.76
N ALA A 36 6.81 -21.79 -12.96
CA ALA A 36 7.28 -23.06 -12.43
C ALA A 36 6.21 -23.73 -11.54
N TRP A 37 5.52 -22.96 -10.70
CA TRP A 37 4.44 -23.48 -9.87
C TRP A 37 3.26 -23.97 -10.71
N ILE A 38 2.79 -23.17 -11.68
CA ILE A 38 1.68 -23.56 -12.58
C ILE A 38 2.04 -24.83 -13.37
N ALA A 39 3.27 -24.93 -13.89
CA ALA A 39 3.72 -26.10 -14.63
C ALA A 39 3.76 -27.36 -13.76
N ASN A 40 4.23 -27.25 -12.50
CA ASN A 40 4.29 -28.37 -11.55
C ASN A 40 2.92 -28.76 -11.00
N ALA A 41 1.97 -27.82 -10.95
CA ALA A 41 0.60 -28.10 -10.53
C ALA A 41 -0.16 -28.96 -11.55
N GLN A 42 0.34 -29.10 -12.78
CA GLN A 42 -0.27 -29.94 -13.82
C GLN A 42 0.34 -31.36 -13.81
N PRO A 43 -0.48 -32.42 -13.91
CA PRO A 43 0.02 -33.77 -14.05
C PRO A 43 0.92 -33.90 -15.29
N PRO A 44 2.03 -34.66 -15.22
CA PRO A 44 2.86 -34.91 -16.40
C PRO A 44 2.02 -35.64 -17.47
N ALA A 45 2.21 -35.24 -18.73
CA ALA A 45 1.59 -35.94 -19.85
C ALA A 45 2.12 -37.39 -19.90
N THR A 46 1.25 -38.37 -19.67
CA THR A 46 1.60 -39.79 -19.75
C THR A 46 0.95 -40.41 -20.99
N GLY A 47 1.76 -40.91 -21.92
CA GLY A 47 1.30 -41.60 -23.14
C GLY A 47 0.66 -40.69 -24.21
N ASN A 48 -0.21 -41.27 -25.04
CA ASN A 48 -0.94 -40.58 -26.13
C ASN A 48 -2.27 -39.94 -25.69
N GLN A 49 -2.53 -39.83 -24.38
CA GLN A 49 -3.76 -39.21 -23.86
C GLN A 49 -3.56 -37.70 -23.64
N GLN A 50 -4.63 -36.92 -23.85
CA GLN A 50 -4.60 -35.50 -23.49
C GLN A 50 -4.36 -35.36 -21.97
N PRO A 51 -3.42 -34.50 -21.55
CA PRO A 51 -3.14 -34.31 -20.12
C PRO A 51 -4.40 -33.81 -19.41
N VAL A 52 -4.77 -34.49 -18.31
CA VAL A 52 -5.85 -34.04 -17.42
C VAL A 52 -5.36 -32.78 -16.72
N ARG A 53 -5.94 -31.63 -17.05
CA ARG A 53 -5.59 -30.36 -16.40
C ARG A 53 -6.35 -30.21 -15.08
N THR A 54 -5.63 -29.96 -14.00
CA THR A 54 -6.18 -29.56 -12.70
C THR A 54 -6.39 -28.05 -12.66
N PRO A 55 -7.53 -27.56 -12.13
CA PRO A 55 -7.74 -26.14 -11.96
C PRO A 55 -6.73 -25.57 -10.96
N TRP A 56 -6.32 -24.33 -11.17
CA TRP A 56 -5.41 -23.60 -10.29
C TRP A 56 -5.90 -22.15 -10.14
N PHE A 57 -5.54 -21.55 -9.00
CA PHE A 57 -5.70 -20.13 -8.75
C PHE A 57 -4.31 -19.58 -8.39
N ALA A 58 -3.85 -18.58 -9.14
CA ALA A 58 -2.54 -17.96 -8.94
C ALA A 58 -2.71 -16.45 -8.76
N TRP A 59 -2.18 -15.94 -7.66
CA TRP A 59 -2.02 -14.51 -7.42
C TRP A 59 -0.55 -14.15 -7.61
N VAL A 60 -0.26 -13.32 -8.61
CA VAL A 60 1.10 -12.94 -9.01
C VAL A 60 1.24 -11.44 -8.81
N HIS A 61 2.05 -11.04 -7.84
CA HIS A 61 2.26 -9.65 -7.46
C HIS A 61 3.65 -9.18 -7.89
N LEU A 62 3.71 -8.27 -8.86
CA LEU A 62 4.95 -7.61 -9.25
C LEU A 62 5.23 -6.44 -8.30
N TYR A 63 6.51 -6.13 -8.10
CA TYR A 63 6.88 -4.96 -7.28
C TYR A 63 6.95 -3.69 -8.15
N GLU A 64 7.34 -3.83 -9.41
CA GLU A 64 7.30 -2.76 -10.40
C GLU A 64 5.84 -2.33 -10.69
N PRO A 65 5.53 -1.03 -10.85
CA PRO A 65 6.44 0.12 -10.95
C PRO A 65 6.56 0.97 -9.66
N HIS A 66 7.19 0.43 -8.61
CA HIS A 66 7.39 1.15 -7.35
C HIS A 66 8.61 2.11 -7.36
N PHE A 67 8.52 3.21 -6.60
CA PHE A 67 9.64 4.14 -6.36
C PHE A 67 10.79 3.41 -5.63
N PRO A 68 12.09 3.61 -5.97
CA PRO A 68 12.72 4.75 -6.65
C PRO A 68 12.83 4.70 -8.18
N TYR A 69 11.99 3.92 -8.89
CA TYR A 69 11.99 3.79 -10.36
C TYR A 69 13.39 3.57 -10.95
N ALA A 70 13.89 2.34 -10.84
CA ALA A 70 15.18 1.91 -11.32
C ALA A 70 15.05 0.80 -12.38
N PRO A 71 14.36 1.05 -13.51
CA PRO A 71 14.04 0.00 -14.46
C PRO A 71 15.32 -0.67 -14.99
N PRO A 72 15.26 -1.97 -15.36
CA PRO A 72 16.39 -2.65 -15.98
C PRO A 72 16.60 -2.18 -17.44
N GLU A 73 17.78 -2.45 -18.00
CA GLU A 73 17.96 -2.31 -19.46
C GLU A 73 17.15 -3.36 -20.21
N PRO A 74 16.60 -3.05 -21.41
CA PRO A 74 16.78 -1.81 -22.17
C PRO A 74 15.81 -0.67 -21.78
N PHE A 75 14.93 -0.88 -20.79
CA PHE A 75 13.88 0.07 -20.44
C PHE A 75 14.43 1.34 -19.80
N ARG A 76 15.50 1.22 -19.01
CA ARG A 76 16.22 2.38 -18.47
C ARG A 76 16.68 3.35 -19.56
N SER A 77 17.39 2.87 -20.57
CA SER A 77 17.88 3.73 -21.65
C SER A 77 16.73 4.21 -22.55
N ARG A 78 15.73 3.36 -22.83
CA ARG A 78 14.59 3.72 -23.69
C ARG A 78 13.65 4.75 -23.07
N PHE A 79 13.50 4.74 -21.76
CA PHE A 79 12.61 5.62 -20.99
C PHE A 79 13.39 6.55 -20.06
N ALA A 80 14.60 6.98 -20.45
CA ALA A 80 15.46 7.80 -19.61
C ALA A 80 14.83 9.14 -19.18
N SER A 81 13.86 9.67 -19.95
CA SER A 81 13.11 10.88 -19.61
C SER A 81 11.96 10.64 -18.62
N ASP A 82 11.53 9.39 -18.45
CA ASP A 82 10.44 9.00 -17.57
C ASP A 82 10.67 7.58 -17.03
N PRO A 83 11.49 7.42 -15.98
CA PRO A 83 11.82 6.11 -15.41
C PRO A 83 10.60 5.31 -14.93
N TYR A 84 9.53 5.99 -14.51
CA TYR A 84 8.26 5.32 -14.14
C TYR A 84 7.67 4.55 -15.33
N LEU A 85 7.61 5.17 -16.51
CA LEU A 85 7.18 4.46 -17.72
C LEU A 85 8.16 3.35 -18.13
N GLY A 86 9.44 3.50 -17.79
CA GLY A 86 10.42 2.42 -17.91
C GLY A 86 10.09 1.22 -17.03
N GLU A 87 9.67 1.44 -15.79
CA GLU A 87 9.22 0.37 -14.89
C GLU A 87 7.93 -0.29 -15.38
N VAL A 88 6.95 0.50 -15.83
CA VAL A 88 5.71 -0.02 -16.42
C VAL A 88 6.03 -0.92 -17.62
N ALA A 89 6.93 -0.49 -18.50
CA ALA A 89 7.35 -1.28 -19.67
C ALA A 89 8.13 -2.54 -19.27
N ALA A 90 8.93 -2.48 -18.19
CA ALA A 90 9.63 -3.63 -17.66
C ALA A 90 8.65 -4.64 -17.04
N ALA A 91 7.63 -4.18 -16.30
CA ALA A 91 6.57 -5.01 -15.73
C ALA A 91 5.76 -5.72 -16.82
N ASP A 92 5.35 -5.00 -17.87
CA ASP A 92 4.66 -5.58 -19.04
C ASP A 92 5.48 -6.69 -19.70
N ALA A 93 6.77 -6.42 -19.96
CA ALA A 93 7.68 -7.39 -20.54
C ALA A 93 7.95 -8.60 -19.61
N ALA A 94 7.99 -8.37 -18.30
CA ALA A 94 8.14 -9.43 -17.31
C ALA A 94 6.91 -10.34 -17.25
N LEU A 95 5.70 -9.81 -17.45
CA LEU A 95 4.45 -10.58 -17.48
C LEU A 95 4.26 -11.39 -18.77
N ALA A 96 4.82 -10.93 -19.89
CA ALA A 96 4.61 -11.54 -21.21
C ALA A 96 4.86 -13.06 -21.25
N PRO A 97 5.92 -13.64 -20.67
CA PRO A 97 6.11 -15.10 -20.65
C PRO A 97 4.98 -15.89 -19.99
N LEU A 98 4.30 -15.31 -19.00
CA LEU A 98 3.16 -15.93 -18.31
C LEU A 98 1.86 -15.72 -19.08
N LEU A 99 1.61 -14.50 -19.57
CA LEU A 99 0.34 -14.13 -20.19
C LEU A 99 0.25 -14.56 -21.66
N ASP A 100 1.32 -14.42 -22.45
CA ASP A 100 1.31 -14.72 -23.89
C ASP A 100 0.77 -16.13 -24.22
N PRO A 101 1.19 -17.21 -23.54
CA PRO A 101 0.64 -18.55 -23.82
C PRO A 101 -0.86 -18.64 -23.53
N ILE A 102 -1.34 -17.97 -22.48
CA ILE A 102 -2.76 -17.93 -22.10
C ILE A 102 -3.55 -17.15 -23.16
N LEU A 103 -3.05 -15.99 -23.57
CA LEU A 103 -3.68 -15.14 -24.57
C LEU A 103 -3.73 -15.81 -25.96
N ARG A 104 -2.66 -16.53 -26.36
CA ARG A 104 -2.60 -17.28 -27.62
C ARG A 104 -3.58 -18.46 -27.68
N ASP A 105 -3.92 -19.07 -26.54
CA ASP A 105 -4.97 -20.09 -26.46
C ASP A 105 -6.35 -19.47 -26.77
N GLY A 106 -6.50 -18.14 -26.71
CA GLY A 106 -7.61 -17.39 -27.29
C GLY A 106 -8.98 -17.96 -26.92
N ALA A 107 -9.81 -18.20 -27.94
CA ALA A 107 -11.15 -18.78 -27.80
C ALA A 107 -11.17 -20.31 -27.58
N SER A 108 -10.04 -20.97 -27.32
CA SER A 108 -9.99 -22.28 -26.64
C SER A 108 -9.57 -22.17 -25.18
N GLY A 109 -9.12 -20.98 -24.77
CA GLY A 109 -8.61 -20.68 -23.43
C GLY A 109 -9.63 -20.96 -22.34
N ARG A 110 -9.16 -21.61 -21.27
CA ARG A 110 -9.93 -21.98 -20.07
C ARG A 110 -9.53 -21.15 -18.84
N THR A 111 -8.75 -20.10 -19.04
CA THR A 111 -8.16 -19.29 -17.96
C THR A 111 -8.78 -17.89 -17.96
N LEU A 112 -9.37 -17.52 -16.83
CA LEU A 112 -9.74 -16.15 -16.50
C LEU A 112 -8.47 -15.41 -16.04
N VAL A 113 -8.16 -14.28 -16.66
CA VAL A 113 -7.06 -13.40 -16.24
C VAL A 113 -7.64 -12.09 -15.76
N VAL A 114 -7.22 -11.64 -14.58
CA VAL A 114 -7.52 -10.32 -14.03
C VAL A 114 -6.19 -9.60 -13.82
N VAL A 115 -6.02 -8.43 -14.42
CA VAL A 115 -4.86 -7.56 -14.22
C VAL A 115 -5.35 -6.27 -13.59
N THR A 116 -4.74 -5.85 -12.49
CA THR A 116 -5.06 -4.59 -11.82
C THR A 116 -3.85 -4.02 -11.09
N GLY A 117 -3.88 -2.72 -10.79
CA GLY A 117 -2.99 -2.12 -9.79
C GLY A 117 -3.68 -2.12 -8.43
N ASP A 118 -2.93 -2.28 -7.35
CA ASP A 118 -3.43 -2.13 -5.98
C ASP A 118 -3.75 -0.66 -5.66
N HIS A 119 -2.94 0.26 -6.17
CA HIS A 119 -3.20 1.69 -6.27
C HIS A 119 -2.48 2.30 -7.49
N GLY A 120 -2.70 3.59 -7.71
CA GLY A 120 -2.02 4.41 -8.72
C GLY A 120 -0.82 5.16 -8.17
N GLU A 121 -0.38 6.20 -8.87
CA GLU A 121 0.79 7.00 -8.50
C GLU A 121 0.51 8.48 -8.79
N ALA A 122 0.64 9.36 -7.79
CA ALA A 122 0.31 10.77 -7.95
C ALA A 122 1.31 11.53 -8.83
N ARG A 123 2.57 11.10 -8.88
CA ARG A 123 3.62 11.66 -9.78
C ARG A 123 3.75 13.19 -9.72
N GLY A 124 3.54 13.78 -8.55
CA GLY A 124 3.59 15.23 -8.31
C GLY A 124 2.22 15.92 -8.32
N GLU A 125 1.14 15.24 -8.70
CA GLU A 125 -0.23 15.75 -8.63
C GLU A 125 -0.59 16.13 -7.19
N HIS A 126 -1.24 17.29 -7.04
CA HIS A 126 -1.59 17.91 -5.74
C HIS A 126 -0.40 18.07 -4.78
N GLY A 127 0.79 17.94 -5.34
CA GLY A 127 2.05 18.03 -4.68
C GLY A 127 2.58 16.76 -4.02
N GLU A 128 1.90 15.62 -4.14
CA GLU A 128 2.37 14.33 -3.65
C GLU A 128 3.32 13.69 -4.66
N THR A 129 4.54 13.32 -4.23
CA THR A 129 5.56 12.80 -5.16
C THR A 129 5.21 11.40 -5.65
N THR A 130 4.76 10.55 -4.73
CA THR A 130 4.37 9.16 -4.99
C THR A 130 2.91 8.92 -4.61
N HIS A 131 2.63 8.22 -3.51
CA HIS A 131 1.31 7.83 -3.08
C HIS A 131 1.27 7.60 -1.56
N GLY A 132 0.06 7.56 -1.01
CA GLY A 132 -0.21 7.16 0.37
C GLY A 132 -0.55 8.32 1.30
N LEU A 133 -0.34 9.58 0.92
CA LEU A 133 -0.81 10.76 1.64
C LEU A 133 -2.23 11.15 1.21
N PHE A 134 -2.49 11.22 -0.09
CA PHE A 134 -3.82 11.58 -0.63
C PHE A 134 -4.50 10.41 -1.35
N ALA A 135 -5.73 10.67 -1.79
CA ALA A 135 -6.59 9.72 -2.51
C ALA A 135 -7.24 10.40 -3.73
N TYR A 136 -6.44 11.14 -4.49
CA TYR A 136 -6.82 11.73 -5.78
C TYR A 136 -6.90 10.64 -6.88
N GLU A 137 -7.45 10.95 -8.04
CA GLU A 137 -7.67 10.01 -9.15
C GLU A 137 -6.35 9.41 -9.65
N GLY A 138 -5.23 10.15 -9.59
CA GLY A 138 -3.90 9.60 -9.87
C GLY A 138 -3.55 8.38 -9.01
N THR A 139 -4.10 8.29 -7.80
CA THR A 139 -3.90 7.17 -6.85
C THR A 139 -5.06 6.17 -6.87
N LEU A 140 -6.30 6.60 -7.10
CA LEU A 140 -7.48 5.71 -7.01
C LEU A 140 -7.88 5.07 -8.34
N HIS A 141 -7.62 5.72 -9.47
CA HIS A 141 -8.07 5.25 -10.78
C HIS A 141 -7.02 4.33 -11.41
N VAL A 142 -7.10 3.06 -11.05
CA VAL A 142 -6.17 2.01 -11.49
C VAL A 142 -6.67 1.25 -12.72
N PRO A 143 -5.79 0.61 -13.50
CA PRO A 143 -6.22 -0.35 -14.51
C PRO A 143 -6.99 -1.51 -13.85
N LEU A 144 -8.05 -1.95 -14.49
CA LEU A 144 -8.72 -3.23 -14.22
C LEU A 144 -9.09 -3.89 -15.54
N ILE A 145 -8.36 -4.94 -15.91
CA ILE A 145 -8.54 -5.68 -17.16
C ILE A 145 -9.00 -7.09 -16.80
N VAL A 146 -10.14 -7.51 -17.34
CA VAL A 146 -10.66 -8.86 -17.19
C VAL A 146 -10.68 -9.54 -18.56
N PHE A 147 -9.88 -10.58 -18.71
CA PHE A 147 -9.78 -11.38 -19.92
C PHE A 147 -10.38 -12.77 -19.70
N ALA A 148 -11.48 -13.03 -20.38
CA ALA A 148 -12.12 -14.34 -20.44
C ALA A 148 -12.96 -14.47 -21.72
N PRO A 149 -12.34 -14.77 -22.88
CA PRO A 149 -12.98 -14.63 -24.20
C PRO A 149 -14.18 -15.57 -24.44
N GLN A 150 -14.38 -16.59 -23.60
CA GLN A 150 -15.56 -17.47 -23.67
C GLN A 150 -16.82 -16.86 -23.07
N ILE A 151 -16.66 -15.90 -22.15
CA ILE A 151 -17.75 -15.32 -21.36
C ILE A 151 -17.87 -13.80 -21.55
N LEU A 152 -16.82 -13.15 -22.08
CA LEU A 152 -16.76 -11.70 -22.26
C LEU A 152 -16.50 -11.32 -23.71
N ALA A 153 -17.28 -10.37 -24.23
CA ALA A 153 -16.98 -9.68 -25.47
C ALA A 153 -16.03 -8.49 -25.22
N PRO A 154 -15.14 -8.13 -26.17
CA PRO A 154 -14.26 -6.96 -26.02
C PRO A 154 -15.05 -5.66 -25.82
N ARG A 155 -14.75 -4.94 -24.72
CA ARG A 155 -15.44 -3.70 -24.34
C ARG A 155 -14.58 -2.90 -23.36
N VAL A 156 -14.79 -1.59 -23.36
CA VAL A 156 -14.39 -0.69 -22.26
C VAL A 156 -15.64 -0.27 -21.50
N ILE A 157 -15.62 -0.42 -20.18
CA ILE A 157 -16.68 0.02 -19.27
C ILE A 157 -16.19 1.32 -18.63
N ALA A 158 -16.91 2.42 -18.85
CA ALA A 158 -16.55 3.73 -18.31
C ALA A 158 -17.21 4.01 -16.95
N ASP A 159 -18.21 3.22 -16.55
CA ASP A 159 -18.83 3.33 -15.24
C ASP A 159 -17.81 2.92 -14.15
N PRO A 160 -17.72 3.65 -13.02
CA PRO A 160 -16.82 3.29 -11.94
C PRO A 160 -17.09 1.89 -11.37
N VAL A 161 -16.00 1.16 -11.13
CA VAL A 161 -15.99 -0.17 -10.50
C VAL A 161 -14.94 -0.17 -9.38
N ARG A 162 -15.00 -1.16 -8.48
CA ARG A 162 -14.20 -1.15 -7.24
C ARG A 162 -13.39 -2.44 -7.12
N HIS A 163 -12.25 -2.42 -6.42
CA HIS A 163 -11.49 -3.65 -6.14
C HIS A 163 -12.33 -4.73 -5.44
N VAL A 164 -13.26 -4.34 -4.55
CA VAL A 164 -14.15 -5.29 -3.87
C VAL A 164 -15.03 -6.08 -4.84
N ASP A 165 -15.25 -5.58 -6.06
CA ASP A 165 -16.04 -6.24 -7.10
C ASP A 165 -15.25 -7.40 -7.80
N ILE A 166 -13.93 -7.46 -7.64
CA ILE A 166 -13.07 -8.47 -8.30
C ILE A 166 -13.40 -9.89 -7.81
N LEU A 167 -13.46 -10.11 -6.50
CA LEU A 167 -13.72 -11.43 -5.94
C LEU A 167 -15.10 -11.99 -6.34
N PRO A 168 -16.21 -11.25 -6.19
CA PRO A 168 -17.52 -11.66 -6.70
C PRO A 168 -17.51 -11.95 -8.21
N THR A 169 -16.80 -11.16 -9.01
CA THR A 169 -16.68 -11.37 -10.46
C THR A 169 -15.97 -12.69 -10.79
N ILE A 170 -14.89 -13.00 -10.07
CA ILE A 170 -14.17 -14.27 -10.24
C ILE A 170 -15.06 -15.46 -9.85
N LEU A 171 -15.74 -15.39 -8.70
CA LEU A 171 -16.63 -16.44 -8.24
C LEU A 171 -17.78 -16.71 -9.23
N ASP A 172 -18.42 -15.64 -9.71
CA ASP A 172 -19.50 -15.72 -10.70
C ASP A 172 -19.00 -16.31 -12.04
N ALA A 173 -17.82 -15.89 -12.52
CA ALA A 173 -17.22 -16.42 -13.73
C ALA A 173 -16.89 -17.92 -13.65
N LEU A 174 -16.60 -18.41 -12.44
CA LEU A 174 -16.36 -19.83 -12.16
C LEU A 174 -17.65 -20.62 -11.88
N GLY A 175 -18.81 -19.97 -11.85
CA GLY A 175 -20.09 -20.59 -11.44
C GLY A 175 -20.12 -21.00 -9.97
N ALA A 176 -19.26 -20.40 -9.15
CA ALA A 176 -19.21 -20.62 -7.71
C ALA A 176 -20.28 -19.78 -7.00
N VAL A 177 -20.63 -20.16 -5.77
CA VAL A 177 -21.55 -19.37 -4.93
C VAL A 177 -20.86 -18.08 -4.53
N VAL A 178 -21.46 -16.93 -4.89
CA VAL A 178 -21.04 -15.61 -4.41
C VAL A 178 -21.70 -15.37 -3.04
N PRO A 179 -20.92 -15.27 -1.94
CA PRO A 179 -21.48 -14.99 -0.62
C PRO A 179 -22.16 -13.61 -0.60
N SER A 180 -23.37 -13.53 -0.04
CA SER A 180 -24.11 -12.27 0.10
C SER A 180 -23.50 -11.30 1.12
N THR A 181 -22.45 -11.73 1.84
CA THR A 181 -21.71 -10.93 2.82
C THR A 181 -20.57 -10.13 2.20
N LEU A 182 -20.26 -10.32 0.91
CA LEU A 182 -19.25 -9.52 0.22
C LEU A 182 -19.81 -8.13 -0.12
N ASP A 183 -19.01 -7.08 0.06
CA ASP A 183 -19.39 -5.69 -0.28
C ASP A 183 -19.42 -5.43 -1.79
N GLY A 184 -18.70 -6.26 -2.55
CA GLY A 184 -18.61 -6.20 -3.99
C GLY A 184 -19.77 -6.88 -4.70
N ARG A 185 -19.86 -6.62 -6.00
CA ARG A 185 -20.79 -7.29 -6.92
C ARG A 185 -20.06 -7.80 -8.15
N SER A 186 -20.60 -8.84 -8.79
CA SER A 186 -20.04 -9.33 -10.04
C SER A 186 -20.18 -8.26 -11.13
N LEU A 187 -19.11 -8.06 -11.90
CA LEU A 187 -19.04 -7.15 -13.05
C LEU A 187 -19.42 -7.84 -14.37
N LEU A 188 -19.74 -9.14 -14.36
CA LEU A 188 -20.07 -9.87 -15.59
C LEU A 188 -21.33 -9.36 -16.26
N ASP A 189 -22.29 -8.89 -15.48
CA ASP A 189 -23.54 -8.31 -15.99
C ASP A 189 -23.27 -7.01 -16.75
N GLU A 190 -22.47 -6.10 -16.17
CA GLU A 190 -21.99 -4.87 -16.81
C GLU A 190 -21.17 -5.16 -18.06
N ALA A 191 -20.27 -6.14 -17.97
CA ALA A 191 -19.42 -6.53 -19.09
C ALA A 191 -20.24 -7.09 -20.27
N ASN A 192 -21.40 -7.68 -19.99
CA ASN A 192 -22.37 -8.14 -20.98
C ASN A 192 -23.42 -7.07 -21.38
N GLY A 193 -23.21 -5.81 -21.00
CA GLY A 193 -23.98 -4.66 -21.47
C GLY A 193 -25.23 -4.33 -20.65
N LYS A 194 -25.42 -4.94 -19.48
CA LYS A 194 -26.41 -4.45 -18.52
C LYS A 194 -25.90 -3.15 -17.88
N ARG A 195 -26.81 -2.23 -17.57
CA ARG A 195 -26.43 -0.94 -16.98
C ARG A 195 -26.07 -1.13 -15.51
N ALA A 196 -24.91 -0.60 -15.12
CA ALA A 196 -24.49 -0.55 -13.73
C ALA A 196 -25.48 0.28 -12.89
N VAL A 197 -25.73 -0.17 -11.66
CA VAL A 197 -26.36 0.66 -10.63
C VAL A 197 -25.23 1.42 -9.94
N ALA A 198 -25.30 2.76 -9.97
CA ALA A 198 -24.32 3.60 -9.29
C ALA A 198 -24.39 3.37 -7.78
N VAL A 199 -23.39 2.69 -7.25
CA VAL A 199 -23.20 2.47 -5.82
C VAL A 199 -22.15 3.44 -5.27
N PRO A 200 -22.35 3.99 -4.06
CA PRO A 200 -21.31 4.76 -3.40
C PRO A 200 -20.04 3.93 -3.21
N THR A 201 -18.90 4.51 -3.53
CA THR A 201 -17.58 3.90 -3.33
C THR A 201 -16.89 4.61 -2.18
N TYR A 202 -16.65 3.89 -1.10
CA TYR A 202 -15.81 4.35 0.01
C TYR A 202 -14.33 4.28 -0.39
N PHE A 203 -13.55 5.25 0.07
CA PHE A 203 -12.09 5.21 0.02
C PHE A 203 -11.49 5.93 1.23
N GLU A 204 -10.24 5.60 1.55
CA GLU A 204 -9.51 6.24 2.63
C GLU A 204 -8.01 6.28 2.35
N SER A 205 -7.32 7.19 3.03
CA SER A 205 -5.87 7.20 3.13
C SER A 205 -5.47 7.53 4.56
N LEU A 206 -4.86 6.57 5.24
CA LEU A 206 -4.59 6.65 6.67
C LEU A 206 -3.11 6.89 7.01
N SER A 207 -2.19 6.86 6.04
CA SER A 207 -0.74 7.04 6.30
C SER A 207 -0.44 8.36 7.01
N ALA A 208 -1.15 9.44 6.64
CA ALA A 208 -1.03 10.74 7.30
C ALA A 208 -1.32 10.64 8.80
N SER A 209 -2.38 9.92 9.17
CA SER A 209 -2.80 9.78 10.57
C SER A 209 -1.96 8.77 11.34
N LEU A 210 -1.65 7.62 10.72
CA LEU A 210 -0.94 6.51 11.34
C LEU A 210 0.53 6.84 11.58
N ASN A 211 1.18 7.52 10.63
CA ASN A 211 2.63 7.73 10.66
C ASN A 211 3.03 9.16 11.10
N ARG A 212 2.11 10.13 10.95
CA ARG A 212 2.44 11.57 11.13
C ARG A 212 1.54 12.30 12.12
N GLY A 213 0.43 11.69 12.54
CA GLY A 213 -0.54 12.28 13.47
C GLY A 213 -1.38 13.38 12.86
N TRP A 214 -1.45 13.43 11.52
CA TRP A 214 -2.25 14.39 10.76
C TRP A 214 -3.69 13.90 10.60
N ALA A 215 -4.55 14.72 10.01
CA ALA A 215 -5.94 14.34 9.79
C ALA A 215 -6.03 13.09 8.87
N PRO A 216 -6.80 12.06 9.26
CA PRO A 216 -7.07 10.91 8.39
C PRO A 216 -7.96 11.34 7.23
N LEU A 217 -7.66 10.85 6.02
CA LEU A 217 -8.44 11.12 4.84
C LEU A 217 -9.48 10.01 4.67
N TYR A 218 -10.74 10.41 4.61
CA TYR A 218 -11.85 9.54 4.22
C TYR A 218 -12.57 10.15 3.03
N GLY A 219 -13.26 9.35 2.24
CA GLY A 219 -14.04 9.90 1.15
C GLY A 219 -15.05 8.95 0.54
N VAL A 220 -15.88 9.53 -0.31
CA VAL A 220 -16.89 8.79 -1.06
C VAL A 220 -17.04 9.32 -2.48
N VAL A 221 -17.12 8.41 -3.45
CA VAL A 221 -17.51 8.71 -4.83
C VAL A 221 -18.95 8.21 -5.05
N ARG A 222 -19.81 9.03 -5.65
CA ARG A 222 -21.14 8.61 -6.13
C ARG A 222 -21.44 9.26 -7.48
N GLY A 223 -21.58 8.43 -8.52
CA GLY A 223 -21.63 8.96 -9.89
C GLY A 223 -20.29 9.62 -10.22
N SER A 224 -20.32 10.87 -10.70
CA SER A 224 -19.12 11.67 -10.93
C SER A 224 -18.70 12.51 -9.72
N MET A 225 -19.53 12.59 -8.67
CA MET A 225 -19.23 13.44 -7.52
C MET A 225 -18.31 12.71 -6.54
N LYS A 226 -17.18 13.33 -6.22
CA LYS A 226 -16.20 12.84 -5.25
C LYS A 226 -16.08 13.81 -4.08
N TYR A 227 -16.27 13.31 -2.87
CA TYR A 227 -16.11 14.06 -1.63
C TYR A 227 -14.94 13.52 -0.83
N ILE A 228 -14.06 14.42 -0.37
CA ILE A 228 -12.94 14.12 0.52
C ILE A 228 -13.19 14.83 1.85
N ASP A 229 -13.26 14.03 2.91
CA ASP A 229 -13.44 14.45 4.30
C ASP A 229 -12.09 14.68 4.96
N LEU A 230 -11.72 15.94 5.02
CA LEU A 230 -10.57 16.48 5.72
C LEU A 230 -11.00 17.78 6.43
N PRO A 231 -10.20 18.33 7.37
CA PRO A 231 -10.53 19.61 8.01
C PRO A 231 -10.86 20.72 7.01
N ILE A 232 -10.15 20.75 5.87
CA ILE A 232 -10.51 21.51 4.69
C ILE A 232 -11.18 20.55 3.70
N PRO A 233 -12.52 20.53 3.60
CA PRO A 233 -13.25 19.58 2.78
C PRO A 233 -13.08 19.87 1.28
N GLU A 234 -13.11 18.82 0.48
CA GLU A 234 -13.04 18.92 -0.98
C GLU A 234 -14.22 18.22 -1.65
N LEU A 235 -14.70 18.81 -2.73
CA LEU A 235 -15.75 18.25 -3.59
C LEU A 235 -15.35 18.46 -5.05
N TYR A 236 -15.36 17.40 -5.84
CA TYR A 236 -15.04 17.42 -7.27
C TYR A 236 -16.16 16.77 -8.09
N ASP A 237 -16.32 17.23 -9.32
CA ASP A 237 -17.13 16.57 -10.35
C ASP A 237 -16.19 15.98 -11.41
N LEU A 238 -15.88 14.69 -11.28
CA LEU A 238 -14.89 13.98 -12.08
C LEU A 238 -15.26 13.92 -13.57
N ALA A 239 -16.53 14.15 -13.93
CA ALA A 239 -16.96 14.17 -15.33
C ALA A 239 -16.42 15.39 -16.09
N VAL A 240 -16.12 16.48 -15.38
CA VAL A 240 -15.63 17.73 -15.98
C VAL A 240 -14.27 18.17 -15.41
N ASP A 241 -13.86 17.63 -14.26
CA ASP A 241 -12.60 17.93 -13.58
C ASP A 241 -11.91 16.64 -13.10
N ALA A 242 -11.51 15.80 -14.05
CA ALA A 242 -10.84 14.52 -13.76
C ALA A 242 -9.48 14.68 -13.05
N GLY A 243 -8.87 15.86 -13.13
CA GLY A 243 -7.62 16.18 -12.41
C GLY A 243 -7.86 16.84 -11.05
N GLU A 244 -9.11 16.96 -10.60
CA GLU A 244 -9.48 17.45 -9.27
C GLU A 244 -8.81 18.80 -8.92
N GLN A 245 -8.84 19.75 -9.86
CA GLN A 245 -8.16 21.04 -9.69
C GLN A 245 -9.07 22.12 -9.09
N HIS A 246 -10.40 21.94 -9.13
CA HIS A 246 -11.38 22.95 -8.76
C HIS A 246 -12.30 22.46 -7.64
N ASN A 247 -11.92 22.74 -6.40
CA ASN A 247 -12.72 22.37 -5.24
C ASN A 247 -14.08 23.13 -5.20
N LEU A 248 -15.16 22.39 -5.32
CA LEU A 248 -16.54 22.88 -5.35
C LEU A 248 -17.19 22.99 -3.96
N ALA A 249 -16.55 22.54 -2.88
CA ALA A 249 -17.18 22.37 -1.56
C ALA A 249 -17.83 23.66 -1.02
N SER A 250 -17.20 24.81 -1.27
CA SER A 250 -17.73 26.14 -0.86
C SER A 250 -18.93 26.60 -1.69
N THR A 251 -19.06 26.13 -2.92
CA THR A 251 -20.11 26.52 -3.87
C THR A 251 -21.29 25.55 -3.93
N ARG A 252 -21.09 24.31 -3.46
CA ARG A 252 -22.12 23.25 -3.46
C ARG A 252 -22.29 22.59 -2.08
N PRO A 253 -22.68 23.36 -1.04
CA PRO A 253 -22.81 22.83 0.32
C PRO A 253 -23.88 21.74 0.47
N SER A 254 -24.91 21.75 -0.38
CA SER A 254 -25.96 20.71 -0.39
C SER A 254 -25.39 19.35 -0.81
N ASP A 255 -24.54 19.32 -1.84
CA ASP A 255 -23.89 18.09 -2.34
C ASP A 255 -22.91 17.55 -1.29
N VAL A 256 -22.13 18.44 -0.64
CA VAL A 256 -21.27 18.09 0.49
C VAL A 256 -22.08 17.43 1.61
N GLY A 257 -23.18 18.05 2.05
CA GLY A 257 -24.02 17.50 3.11
C GLY A 257 -24.70 16.17 2.74
N GLU A 258 -24.91 15.88 1.45
CA GLU A 258 -25.38 14.57 1.00
C GLU A 258 -24.29 13.52 1.08
N LEU A 259 -23.12 13.79 0.50
CA LEU A 259 -22.01 12.84 0.46
C LEU A 259 -21.43 12.58 1.85
N GLN A 260 -21.38 13.59 2.73
CA GLN A 260 -21.02 13.41 4.15
C GLN A 260 -21.93 12.42 4.87
N ARG A 261 -23.26 12.47 4.63
CA ARG A 261 -24.19 11.52 5.25
C ARG A 261 -23.97 10.10 4.74
N ILE A 262 -23.70 9.95 3.44
CA ILE A 262 -23.40 8.65 2.82
C ILE A 262 -22.11 8.09 3.42
N LEU A 263 -21.05 8.90 3.49
CA LEU A 263 -19.78 8.52 4.08
C LEU A 263 -19.94 8.09 5.55
N HIS A 264 -20.69 8.85 6.34
CA HIS A 264 -20.93 8.49 7.74
C HIS A 264 -21.66 7.15 7.89
N ALA A 265 -22.63 6.85 7.02
CA ALA A 265 -23.32 5.56 7.02
C ALA A 265 -22.35 4.41 6.71
N LEU A 266 -21.56 4.53 5.64
CA LEU A 266 -20.58 3.51 5.24
C LEU A 266 -19.56 3.20 6.35
N ARG A 267 -19.05 4.23 7.02
CA ARG A 267 -18.09 4.07 8.12
C ARG A 267 -18.68 3.51 9.41
N ALA A 268 -19.97 3.74 9.64
CA ALA A 268 -20.67 3.15 10.79
C ALA A 268 -20.79 1.63 10.63
N ASP A 269 -21.09 1.17 9.41
CA ASP A 269 -21.17 -0.25 9.07
C ASP A 269 -19.80 -0.92 9.17
N GLU A 270 -18.75 -0.30 8.63
CA GLU A 270 -17.37 -0.81 8.70
C GLU A 270 -16.90 -1.02 10.15
N ARG A 271 -17.10 -0.04 11.03
CA ARG A 271 -16.72 -0.13 12.45
C ARG A 271 -17.47 -1.23 13.19
N ALA A 272 -18.67 -1.60 12.74
CA ALA A 272 -19.39 -2.73 13.31
C ALA A 272 -18.71 -4.05 12.95
N THR A 273 -18.21 -4.17 11.71
CA THR A 273 -17.52 -5.34 11.16
C THR A 273 -16.08 -5.48 11.67
N ALA A 274 -15.34 -4.38 11.81
CA ALA A 274 -13.94 -4.34 12.26
C ALA A 274 -13.72 -4.69 13.75
N ARG A 275 -14.80 -4.88 14.54
CA ARG A 275 -14.70 -5.34 15.94
C ARG A 275 -14.23 -6.79 16.10
N VAL A 276 -13.93 -7.48 15.00
CA VAL A 276 -13.23 -8.77 15.00
C VAL A 276 -11.73 -8.51 15.10
N SER A 277 -11.15 -8.85 16.25
CA SER A 277 -9.79 -8.52 16.68
C SER A 277 -8.70 -8.84 15.64
N GLU A 278 -7.87 -7.85 15.31
CA GLU A 278 -6.54 -8.09 14.76
C GLU A 278 -5.68 -8.83 15.80
N THR A 279 -5.05 -9.93 15.40
CA THR A 279 -4.17 -10.70 16.27
C THR A 279 -2.76 -10.07 16.31
N ALA A 280 -2.01 -10.35 17.38
CA ALA A 280 -0.61 -9.92 17.48
C ALA A 280 0.27 -10.47 16.32
N ASP A 281 -0.07 -11.64 15.79
CA ASP A 281 0.58 -12.27 14.64
C ASP A 281 0.30 -11.51 13.33
N THR A 282 -0.91 -11.00 13.12
CA THR A 282 -1.20 -10.11 11.97
C THR A 282 -0.38 -8.82 12.05
N ARG A 283 -0.22 -8.25 13.25
CA ARG A 283 0.59 -7.05 13.46
C ARG A 283 2.07 -7.28 13.16
N GLU A 284 2.63 -8.41 13.58
CA GLU A 284 4.02 -8.80 13.28
C GLU A 284 4.26 -9.04 11.79
N ARG A 285 3.25 -9.51 11.06
CA ARG A 285 3.32 -9.70 9.60
C ARG A 285 3.25 -8.39 8.84
N LEU A 286 2.45 -7.43 9.30
CA LEU A 286 2.46 -6.07 8.75
C LEU A 286 3.82 -5.38 9.00
N ARG A 287 4.44 -5.63 10.17
CA ARG A 287 5.82 -5.18 10.46
C ARG A 287 6.85 -5.78 9.50
N SER A 288 6.74 -7.05 9.12
CA SER A 288 7.71 -7.70 8.23
C SER A 288 7.70 -7.17 6.79
N LEU A 289 6.59 -6.54 6.37
CA LEU A 289 6.40 -5.90 5.06
C LEU A 289 6.96 -4.47 4.98
N GLY A 290 7.62 -3.98 6.04
CA GLY A 290 8.28 -2.66 6.02
C GLY A 290 7.41 -1.49 6.46
N TYR A 291 6.16 -1.74 6.88
CA TYR A 291 5.24 -0.71 7.40
C TYR A 291 5.54 -0.26 8.84
N ALA A 292 6.65 -0.71 9.42
CA ALA A 292 7.09 -0.27 10.75
C ALA A 292 7.83 1.09 10.68
N SER A 293 7.17 2.10 10.12
CA SER A 293 7.50 3.50 10.42
C SER A 293 6.82 3.90 11.73
N ALA A 294 7.45 4.78 12.49
CA ALA A 294 6.94 5.27 13.78
C ALA A 294 5.43 5.55 13.74
N THR A 295 4.68 4.95 14.66
CA THR A 295 3.25 5.26 14.82
C THR A 295 3.10 6.61 15.52
N ALA A 296 2.17 7.43 15.05
CA ALA A 296 1.84 8.69 15.69
C ALA A 296 0.91 8.47 16.89
N MET A 297 0.88 9.42 17.82
CA MET A 297 -0.07 9.37 18.93
C MET A 297 -1.51 9.55 18.42
N PRO A 298 -2.48 8.79 18.94
CA PRO A 298 -3.88 8.97 18.57
C PRO A 298 -4.38 10.39 18.93
N LYS A 299 -4.86 11.13 17.93
CA LYS A 299 -5.53 12.43 18.09
C LYS A 299 -7.03 12.29 17.81
N THR A 300 -7.86 12.93 18.61
CA THR A 300 -9.34 12.83 18.49
C THR A 300 -9.99 14.03 17.81
N ARG A 301 -9.23 15.13 17.61
CA ARG A 301 -9.70 16.35 16.95
C ARG A 301 -8.64 16.89 16.02
N PHE A 302 -9.02 17.17 14.79
CA PHE A 302 -8.16 17.75 13.77
C PHE A 302 -8.69 19.13 13.36
N THR A 303 -7.78 20.03 13.04
CA THR A 303 -8.05 21.39 12.57
C THR A 303 -7.40 21.59 11.20
N ASP A 304 -7.64 22.72 10.56
CA ASP A 304 -6.92 23.12 9.34
C ASP A 304 -5.40 22.96 9.42
N ALA A 305 -4.79 23.16 10.60
CA ALA A 305 -3.35 23.03 10.80
C ALA A 305 -2.86 21.56 10.70
N ASP A 306 -3.78 20.61 10.86
CA ASP A 306 -3.51 19.18 10.75
C ASP A 306 -3.88 18.62 9.36
N ASP A 307 -4.41 19.45 8.47
CA ASP A 307 -4.81 19.02 7.13
C ASP A 307 -3.56 18.70 6.28
N PRO A 308 -3.46 17.49 5.69
CA PRO A 308 -2.33 17.09 4.86
C PRO A 308 -2.01 18.08 3.73
N LYS A 309 -3.01 18.81 3.21
CA LYS A 309 -2.79 19.87 2.19
C LYS A 309 -1.91 21.01 2.68
N ARG A 310 -1.97 21.35 3.98
CA ARG A 310 -1.09 22.36 4.58
C ARG A 310 0.28 21.82 4.95
N LEU A 311 0.43 20.49 4.95
CA LEU A 311 1.60 19.78 5.46
C LEU A 311 2.39 19.06 4.35
N ILE A 312 1.94 19.15 3.10
CA ILE A 312 2.59 18.53 1.93
C ILE A 312 4.07 18.92 1.77
N ALA A 313 4.44 20.14 2.12
CA ALA A 313 5.84 20.58 2.09
C ALA A 313 6.70 19.85 3.13
N VAL A 314 6.14 19.56 4.31
CA VAL A 314 6.80 18.75 5.35
C VAL A 314 6.92 17.31 4.87
N ASP A 315 5.89 16.79 4.21
CA ASP A 315 5.89 15.42 3.69
C ASP A 315 7.00 15.20 2.65
N ARG A 316 7.08 16.10 1.65
CA ARG A 316 8.17 16.10 0.67
C ARG A 316 9.55 16.21 1.32
N ALA A 317 9.66 16.99 2.40
CA ALA A 317 10.93 17.10 3.12
C ALA A 317 11.31 15.80 3.83
N ILE A 318 10.34 14.99 4.26
CA ILE A 318 10.56 13.64 4.80
C ILE A 318 10.95 12.67 3.67
N GLU A 319 10.28 12.73 2.53
CA GLU A 319 10.63 11.92 1.35
C GLU A 319 12.04 12.24 0.83
N ASP A 320 12.44 13.51 0.84
CA ASP A 320 13.80 13.95 0.48
C ASP A 320 14.84 13.25 1.37
N VAL A 321 14.60 13.09 2.68
CA VAL A 321 15.50 12.33 3.57
C VAL A 321 15.73 10.91 3.05
N VAL A 322 14.64 10.21 2.72
CA VAL A 322 14.69 8.83 2.21
C VAL A 322 15.42 8.79 0.88
N SER A 323 15.10 9.72 -0.03
CA SER A 323 15.71 9.78 -1.37
C SER A 323 17.21 10.06 -1.32
N GLN A 324 17.67 10.99 -0.48
CA GLN A 324 19.11 11.26 -0.32
C GLN A 324 19.85 10.03 0.23
N TYR A 325 19.26 9.34 1.21
CA TYR A 325 19.84 8.12 1.77
C TYR A 325 19.94 7.00 0.72
N GLN A 326 18.88 6.76 -0.05
CA GLN A 326 18.86 5.75 -1.11
C GLN A 326 19.87 6.04 -2.24
N ARG A 327 20.24 7.30 -2.46
CA ARG A 327 21.32 7.70 -3.38
C ARG A 327 22.72 7.53 -2.78
N GLY A 328 22.83 7.13 -1.51
CA GLY A 328 24.09 6.98 -0.79
C GLY A 328 24.64 8.29 -0.22
N ASP A 329 23.87 9.39 -0.23
CA ASP A 329 24.29 10.67 0.35
C ASP A 329 23.80 10.81 1.79
N LEU A 330 24.49 10.12 2.69
CA LEU A 330 24.16 10.11 4.12
C LEU A 330 24.24 11.51 4.76
N ALA A 331 25.17 12.35 4.31
CA ALA A 331 25.33 13.70 4.84
C ALA A 331 24.15 14.60 4.45
N ALA A 332 23.71 14.55 3.19
CA ALA A 332 22.52 15.27 2.74
C ALA A 332 21.25 14.75 3.43
N ALA A 333 21.12 13.43 3.63
CA ALA A 333 20.00 12.84 4.35
C ALA A 333 19.90 13.35 5.80
N ILE A 334 21.02 13.40 6.53
CA ILE A 334 21.08 13.97 7.89
C ILE A 334 20.66 15.44 7.88
N ALA A 335 21.23 16.25 6.98
CA ALA A 335 20.92 17.68 6.90
C ALA A 335 19.43 17.95 6.59
N ALA A 336 18.84 17.13 5.71
CA ALA A 336 17.41 17.18 5.40
C ALA A 336 16.56 16.79 6.62
N ALA A 337 16.93 15.72 7.33
CA ALA A 337 16.19 15.25 8.50
C ALA A 337 16.28 16.25 9.67
N GLU A 338 17.42 16.90 9.87
CA GLU A 338 17.58 17.97 10.86
C GLU A 338 16.71 19.19 10.54
N ARG A 339 16.54 19.53 9.25
CA ARG A 339 15.65 20.61 8.82
C ARG A 339 14.20 20.28 9.19
N VAL A 340 13.74 19.07 8.85
CA VAL A 340 12.39 18.61 9.24
C VAL A 340 12.21 18.70 10.76
N GLN A 341 13.18 18.22 11.54
CA GLN A 341 13.10 18.27 13.01
C GLN A 341 13.08 19.69 13.59
N ARG A 342 13.77 20.66 12.95
CA ARG A 342 13.72 22.07 13.38
C ARG A 342 12.36 22.71 13.10
N GLU A 343 11.76 22.39 11.95
CA GLU A 343 10.45 22.91 11.53
C GLU A 343 9.31 22.25 12.31
N ARG A 344 9.45 20.95 12.62
CA ARG A 344 8.46 20.12 13.31
C ARG A 344 9.09 19.34 14.46
N PRO A 345 9.42 20.02 15.58
CA PRO A 345 10.10 19.40 16.72
C PRO A 345 9.26 18.36 17.46
N ASP A 346 7.96 18.33 17.19
CA ASP A 346 6.94 17.48 17.76
C ASP A 346 6.66 16.21 16.94
N MET A 347 7.42 15.94 15.88
CA MET A 347 7.18 14.84 14.95
C MET A 347 8.08 13.62 15.22
N PRO A 348 7.56 12.51 15.79
CA PRO A 348 8.38 11.36 16.18
C PRO A 348 9.12 10.71 15.00
N ILE A 349 8.49 10.61 13.83
CA ILE A 349 9.10 9.99 12.64
C ILE A 349 10.38 10.71 12.18
N ALA A 350 10.44 12.04 12.29
CA ALA A 350 11.64 12.81 11.96
C ALA A 350 12.81 12.48 12.91
N LEU A 351 12.51 12.30 14.20
CA LEU A 351 13.50 11.87 15.20
C LEU A 351 13.95 10.43 15.01
N VAL A 352 13.05 9.53 14.61
CA VAL A 352 13.39 8.14 14.30
C VAL A 352 14.31 8.08 13.07
N HIS A 353 14.02 8.83 12.01
CA HIS A 353 14.91 8.96 10.86
C HIS A 353 16.28 9.52 11.26
N LEU A 354 16.33 10.58 12.05
CA LEU A 354 17.59 11.14 12.56
C LEU A 354 18.36 10.13 13.41
N ALA A 355 17.69 9.39 14.28
CA ALA A 355 18.33 8.39 15.12
C ALA A 355 19.03 7.33 14.26
N PHE A 356 18.32 6.83 13.25
CA PHE A 356 18.87 5.88 12.29
C PHE A 356 20.06 6.46 11.52
N LEU A 357 19.91 7.64 10.91
CA LEU A 357 20.95 8.26 10.09
C LEU A 357 22.20 8.61 10.91
N TYR A 358 22.04 9.07 12.16
CA TYR A 358 23.16 9.29 13.05
C TYR A 358 23.87 8.00 13.42
N ASN A 359 23.14 6.90 13.61
CA ASN A 359 23.76 5.61 13.92
C ASN A 359 24.59 5.11 12.73
N GLU A 360 24.04 5.18 11.53
CA GLU A 360 24.75 4.84 10.27
C GLU A 360 26.02 5.68 10.08
N ALA A 361 26.00 6.95 10.49
CA ALA A 361 27.17 7.83 10.43
C ALA A 361 28.18 7.59 11.58
N GLY A 362 27.94 6.62 12.47
CA GLY A 362 28.77 6.35 13.66
C GLY A 362 28.63 7.39 14.78
N HIS A 363 27.63 8.27 14.71
CA HIS A 363 27.32 9.27 15.72
C HIS A 363 26.41 8.72 16.83
N HIS A 364 26.81 7.62 17.47
CA HIS A 364 25.97 6.85 18.40
C HIS A 364 25.37 7.68 19.55
N ALA A 365 26.10 8.65 20.09
CA ALA A 365 25.57 9.53 21.14
C ALA A 365 24.40 10.41 20.65
N ALA A 366 24.48 10.91 19.41
CA ALA A 366 23.41 11.68 18.77
C ALA A 366 22.23 10.78 18.40
N ALA A 367 22.51 9.56 17.91
CA ALA A 367 21.50 8.55 17.62
C ALA A 367 20.65 8.22 18.86
N VAL A 368 21.30 7.92 19.99
CA VAL A 368 20.63 7.67 21.27
C VAL A 368 19.79 8.86 21.70
N LYS A 369 20.32 10.09 21.58
CA LYS A 369 19.58 11.30 21.95
C LYS A 369 18.31 11.47 21.12
N ALA A 370 18.40 11.25 19.81
CA ALA A 370 17.25 11.33 18.91
C ALA A 370 16.21 10.23 19.20
N ALA A 371 16.64 8.98 19.38
CA ALA A 371 15.76 7.85 19.69
C ALA A 371 15.03 8.02 21.02
N LEU A 372 15.73 8.44 22.08
CA LEU A 372 15.11 8.72 23.38
C LEU A 372 14.13 9.89 23.29
N ARG A 373 14.44 10.93 22.51
CA ARG A 373 13.51 12.04 22.31
C ARG A 373 12.26 11.61 21.55
N ALA A 374 12.39 10.73 20.55
CA ALA A 374 11.24 10.14 19.86
C ALA A 374 10.35 9.36 20.84
N LEU A 375 10.97 8.58 21.72
CA LEU A 375 10.27 7.80 22.74
C LEU A 375 9.56 8.69 23.78
N GLU A 376 10.14 9.83 24.15
CA GLU A 376 9.47 10.81 25.01
C GLU A 376 8.21 11.41 24.37
N LEU A 377 8.22 11.63 23.05
CA LEU A 377 7.08 12.16 22.31
C LEU A 377 5.99 11.11 22.11
N ASN A 378 6.35 9.83 21.99
CA ASN A 378 5.38 8.74 21.93
C ASN A 378 5.80 7.54 22.82
N PRO A 379 5.51 7.59 24.13
CA PRO A 379 5.93 6.55 25.07
C PRO A 379 5.20 5.20 24.92
N SER A 380 4.21 5.11 24.02
CA SER A 380 3.47 3.85 23.78
C SER A 380 4.06 3.00 22.67
N THR A 381 5.09 3.46 21.95
CA THR A 381 5.64 2.74 20.80
C THR A 381 6.73 1.76 21.23
N GLU A 382 6.42 0.47 21.18
CA GLU A 382 7.37 -0.61 21.44
C GLU A 382 8.53 -0.58 20.44
N GLU A 383 8.28 -0.21 19.18
CA GLU A 383 9.29 -0.16 18.13
C GLU A 383 10.35 0.92 18.40
N THR A 384 9.93 2.13 18.74
CA THR A 384 10.86 3.22 19.11
C THR A 384 11.60 2.88 20.40
N ALA A 385 10.95 2.18 21.34
CA ALA A 385 11.60 1.71 22.56
C ALA A 385 12.72 0.72 22.23
N ALA A 386 12.43 -0.29 21.40
CA ALA A 386 13.40 -1.28 20.94
C ALA A 386 14.59 -0.62 20.21
N LEU A 387 14.32 0.33 19.31
CA LEU A 387 15.36 1.12 18.63
C LEU A 387 16.24 1.88 19.63
N ALA A 388 15.64 2.59 20.58
CA ALA A 388 16.37 3.32 21.61
C ALA A 388 17.23 2.38 22.47
N GLY A 389 16.71 1.20 22.83
CA GLY A 389 17.45 0.17 23.56
C GLY A 389 18.63 -0.40 22.79
N ALA A 390 18.46 -0.66 21.49
CA ALA A 390 19.53 -1.11 20.61
C ALA A 390 20.66 -0.07 20.54
N TYR A 391 20.34 1.19 20.26
CA TYR A 391 21.34 2.26 20.18
C TYR A 391 21.99 2.58 21.52
N LEU A 392 21.26 2.46 22.65
CA LEU A 392 21.86 2.56 23.98
C LEU A 392 22.90 1.44 24.20
N THR A 393 22.61 0.22 23.74
CA THR A 393 23.53 -0.92 23.85
C THR A 393 24.78 -0.72 23.00
N GLU A 394 24.62 -0.31 21.74
CA GLU A 394 25.72 0.01 20.83
C GLU A 394 26.60 1.16 21.36
N ALA A 395 26.01 2.14 22.03
CA ALA A 395 26.72 3.22 22.70
C ALA A 395 27.38 2.82 24.04
N GLY A 396 27.38 1.53 24.41
CA GLY A 396 27.98 1.01 25.65
C GLY A 396 27.16 1.32 26.93
N ARG A 397 25.90 1.73 26.79
CA ARG A 397 24.99 2.12 27.89
C ARG A 397 23.93 1.04 28.16
N ALA A 398 24.34 -0.23 28.14
CA ALA A 398 23.44 -1.38 28.28
C ALA A 398 22.58 -1.36 29.56
N ARG A 399 23.11 -0.85 30.69
CA ARG A 399 22.34 -0.72 31.93
C ARG A 399 21.13 0.20 31.78
N GLU A 400 21.35 1.34 31.12
CA GLU A 400 20.28 2.28 30.83
C GLU A 400 19.31 1.73 29.79
N ALA A 401 19.78 0.94 28.81
CA ALA A 401 18.90 0.23 27.88
C ALA A 401 17.90 -0.66 28.64
N VAL A 402 18.37 -1.44 29.62
CA VAL A 402 17.51 -2.28 30.47
C VAL A 402 16.50 -1.43 31.24
N GLU A 403 16.94 -0.35 31.89
CA GLU A 403 16.06 0.54 32.65
C GLU A 403 14.96 1.17 31.75
N ARG A 404 15.32 1.57 30.53
CA ARG A 404 14.38 2.20 29.58
C ARG A 404 13.44 1.21 28.91
N LEU A 405 13.86 -0.03 28.68
CA LEU A 405 13.05 -1.09 28.06
C LEU A 405 12.15 -1.82 29.06
N THR A 406 12.47 -1.79 30.36
CA THR A 406 11.71 -2.51 31.41
C THR A 406 10.19 -2.26 31.35
N PRO A 407 9.67 -1.04 31.12
CA PRO A 407 8.23 -0.80 31.01
C PRO A 407 7.55 -1.45 29.79
N TYR A 408 8.32 -1.81 28.75
CA TYR A 408 7.84 -2.38 27.49
C TYR A 408 7.97 -3.91 27.45
N VAL A 409 8.62 -4.51 28.44
CA VAL A 409 8.61 -5.96 28.60
C VAL A 409 7.21 -6.33 29.06
N SER A 410 6.42 -6.90 28.18
CA SER A 410 5.16 -7.53 28.55
C SER A 410 5.42 -8.49 29.70
N GLN A 411 4.77 -8.27 30.85
CA GLN A 411 4.52 -9.36 31.79
C GLN A 411 3.48 -10.27 31.13
N SER A 412 3.91 -10.99 30.08
CA SER A 412 3.20 -12.16 29.63
C SER A 412 3.17 -13.07 30.85
N ALA A 413 1.98 -13.34 31.40
CA ALA A 413 1.84 -14.47 32.30
C ALA A 413 2.50 -15.66 31.60
N ALA A 414 3.44 -16.33 32.27
CA ALA A 414 4.10 -17.49 31.71
C ALA A 414 3.04 -18.43 31.17
N ASP A 415 3.10 -18.72 29.88
CA ASP A 415 2.22 -19.69 29.26
C ASP A 415 2.58 -21.05 29.87
N VAL A 416 1.71 -21.55 30.75
CA VAL A 416 1.96 -22.76 31.54
C VAL A 416 2.07 -23.99 30.62
N ASP A 417 1.66 -23.87 29.36
CA ASP A 417 1.70 -24.93 28.35
C ASP A 417 3.01 -25.02 27.56
N VAL A 418 4.02 -24.17 27.84
CA VAL A 418 5.36 -24.27 27.21
C VAL A 418 6.36 -25.07 28.07
N LEU A 419 5.90 -25.70 29.16
CA LEU A 419 6.74 -26.55 30.02
C LEU A 419 6.23 -28.01 30.17
N VAL A 420 5.68 -28.60 29.11
CA VAL A 420 5.53 -30.07 29.01
C VAL A 420 6.03 -30.58 27.67
#